data_AF-A0A8T3T5Z3-F1
#
_entry.id   AF-A0A8T3T5Z3-F1
#
_cell.length_a   1.000
_cell.length_b   1.000
_cell.length_c   1.000
_cell.angle_alpha   90.00
_cell.angle_beta   90.00
_cell.angle_gamma   90.00
#
_symmetry.space_group_name_H-M   'P 1'
#
loop_
_entity.id
_entity.type
_entity.pdbx_description
1 polymer ?
#
loop_
_entity_poly.entity_id
_entity_poly.type
_entity_poly.pdbx_seq_one_letter_code
_entity_poly.pdbx_strand_id
1 'polypeptide(L)' 'METAEQSIRGVVIHEASRILALAHPAEILISATTASLARDTGAVFEDRGEHELRGLPGLHRLYAVRA' A
#
# COMPACT_ATOMS: atom_id res chain seq x y z
N MET A 1 2.41 30.80 -13.96
CA MET A 1 2.16 29.52 -14.65
C MET A 1 3.21 28.58 -14.11
N GLU A 2 2.93 27.92 -13.00
CA GLU A 2 3.91 27.06 -12.33
C GLU A 2 3.45 25.62 -12.56
N THR A 3 4.15 24.94 -13.45
CA THR A 3 3.98 23.53 -13.74
C THR A 3 4.42 22.79 -12.49
N ALA A 4 3.48 22.20 -11.75
CA ALA A 4 3.79 21.25 -10.70
C ALA A 4 4.42 20.02 -11.38
N GLU A 5 5.72 20.06 -11.59
CA GLU A 5 6.52 18.91 -11.94
C GLU A 5 6.28 17.90 -10.84
N GLN A 6 5.52 16.85 -11.14
CA GLN A 6 5.15 15.78 -10.22
C GLN A 6 6.41 14.95 -9.88
N SER A 7 7.36 15.57 -9.18
CA SER A 7 8.42 14.86 -8.50
C SER A 7 7.77 14.15 -7.33
N ILE A 8 7.33 12.92 -7.57
CA ILE A 8 7.07 11.94 -6.51
C ILE A 8 8.43 11.69 -5.86
N ARG A 9 8.84 12.57 -4.95
CA ARG A 9 10.08 12.46 -4.17
C ARG A 9 9.71 12.72 -2.73
N GLY A 10 9.61 11.63 -1.99
CA GLY A 10 9.24 11.61 -0.58
C GLY A 10 9.02 10.16 -0.15
N VAL A 11 9.13 9.92 1.16
CA VAL A 11 9.09 8.64 1.89
C VAL A 11 8.06 7.59 1.38
N VAL A 12 7.02 8.05 0.65
CA VAL A 12 5.91 7.28 0.06
C VAL A 12 6.35 6.18 -0.94
N ILE A 13 7.41 6.35 -1.75
CA ILE A 13 7.78 5.31 -2.74
C ILE A 13 8.31 4.02 -2.08
N HIS A 14 8.99 4.16 -0.94
CA HIS A 14 9.60 3.00 -0.29
C HIS A 14 8.57 2.12 0.44
N GLU A 15 7.33 2.60 0.61
CA GLU A 15 6.24 1.82 1.20
C GLU A 15 5.84 0.65 0.28
N ALA A 16 5.57 0.93 -1.00
CA ALA A 16 5.14 -0.08 -1.95
C ALA A 16 6.16 -1.22 -2.13
N SER A 17 7.46 -0.90 -2.23
CA SER A 17 8.51 -1.92 -2.34
C SER A 17 8.61 -2.82 -1.11
N ARG A 18 8.27 -2.32 0.09
CA ARG A 18 8.28 -3.12 1.32
C ARG A 18 7.03 -3.97 1.47
N ILE A 19 5.88 -3.44 1.08
CA ILE A 19 4.64 -4.21 0.98
C ILE A 19 4.83 -5.39 0.02
N LEU A 20 5.49 -5.18 -1.12
CA LEU A 20 5.83 -6.26 -2.06
C LEU A 20 6.76 -7.33 -1.45
N ALA A 21 7.66 -6.95 -0.54
CA ALA A 21 8.54 -7.91 0.14
C ALA A 21 7.82 -8.79 1.17
N LEU A 22 6.62 -8.38 1.62
CA LEU A 22 5.78 -9.14 2.56
C LEU A 22 4.72 -9.99 1.85
N ALA A 23 4.52 -9.80 0.55
CA ALA A 23 3.52 -10.52 -0.23
C ALA A 23 3.97 -11.97 -0.51
N HIS A 24 3.04 -12.94 -0.39
CA HIS A 24 3.26 -14.28 -0.90
C HIS A 24 3.39 -14.31 -2.43
N PRO A 25 3.94 -15.39 -3.02
CA PRO A 25 3.93 -15.58 -4.46
C PRO A 25 2.50 -15.46 -5.02
N ALA A 26 2.34 -14.66 -6.08
CA ALA A 26 1.07 -14.33 -6.71
C ALA A 26 0.07 -13.55 -5.83
N GLU A 27 0.54 -12.90 -4.78
CA GLU A 27 -0.29 -12.05 -3.93
C GLU A 27 -0.12 -10.55 -4.27
N ILE A 28 -1.24 -9.83 -4.28
CA ILE A 28 -1.25 -8.36 -4.33
C ILE A 28 -1.56 -7.84 -2.92
N LEU A 29 -0.56 -7.25 -2.26
CA LEU A 29 -0.71 -6.65 -0.94
C LEU A 29 -0.80 -5.12 -1.08
N ILE A 30 -1.72 -4.49 -0.35
CA ILE A 30 -2.00 -3.05 -0.41
C ILE A 30 -2.13 -2.46 1.00
N SER A 31 -1.90 -1.15 1.14
CA SER A 31 -2.12 -0.43 2.40
C SER A 31 -3.59 -0.13 2.64
N ALA A 32 -3.95 0.18 3.88
CA ALA A 32 -5.31 0.58 4.27
C ALA A 32 -5.87 1.74 3.43
N THR A 33 -5.04 2.74 3.11
CA THR A 33 -5.44 3.89 2.29
C THR A 33 -5.82 3.46 0.87
N THR A 34 -4.98 2.65 0.24
CA THR A 34 -5.28 2.10 -1.10
C THR A 34 -6.49 1.19 -1.08
N ALA A 35 -6.64 0.36 -0.04
CA ALA A 35 -7.83 -0.47 0.13
C ALA A 35 -9.09 0.40 0.18
N SER A 36 -9.08 1.48 0.97
CA SER A 36 -10.22 2.41 1.08
C SER A 36 -10.60 3.04 -0.26
N LEU A 37 -9.63 3.41 -1.08
CA LEU A 37 -9.87 3.98 -2.41
C LEU A 37 -10.39 2.94 -3.42
N ALA A 38 -9.99 1.68 -3.25
CA ALA A 38 -10.36 0.60 -4.16
C ALA A 38 -11.67 -0.12 -3.78
N ARG A 39 -12.29 0.20 -2.63
CA ARG A 39 -13.58 -0.41 -2.21
C ARG A 39 -14.70 -0.25 -3.22
N ASP A 40 -14.71 0.85 -3.97
CA ASP A 40 -15.76 1.13 -4.95
C ASP A 40 -15.58 0.36 -6.27
N THR A 41 -14.50 -0.40 -6.41
CA THR A 41 -14.19 -1.18 -7.62
C THR A 41 -14.74 -2.61 -7.58
N GLY A 42 -15.31 -3.04 -6.45
CA GLY A 42 -15.79 -4.41 -6.25
C GLY A 42 -14.71 -5.43 -5.91
N ALA A 43 -13.46 -4.99 -5.72
CA ALA A 43 -12.37 -5.85 -5.25
C ALA A 43 -12.60 -6.31 -3.80
N VAL A 44 -12.30 -7.58 -3.52
CA VAL A 44 -12.37 -8.15 -2.17
C VAL A 44 -11.01 -8.04 -1.50
N PHE A 45 -11.01 -7.64 -0.23
CA PHE A 45 -9.79 -7.45 0.54
C PHE A 45 -9.80 -8.36 1.77
N GLU A 46 -8.70 -9.06 2.00
CA GLU A 46 -8.48 -9.86 3.19
C GLU A 46 -7.50 -9.13 4.12
N ASP A 47 -7.87 -8.99 5.39
CA ASP A 47 -7.03 -8.34 6.38
C ASP A 47 -5.79 -9.19 6.70
N ARG A 48 -4.60 -8.58 6.61
CA ARG A 48 -3.32 -9.22 6.96
C ARG A 48 -2.70 -8.64 8.22
N GLY A 49 -3.48 -7.87 8.97
CA GLY A 49 -3.07 -7.28 10.23
C GLY A 49 -2.12 -6.11 10.04
N GLU A 50 -1.47 -5.74 11.14
CA GLU A 50 -0.62 -4.57 11.26
C GLU A 50 0.87 -4.95 11.16
N HIS A 51 1.61 -4.17 10.37
CA HIS A 51 3.01 -4.39 10.04
C HIS A 51 3.83 -3.14 10.32
N GLU A 52 4.97 -3.30 10.98
CA GLU A 52 5.97 -2.24 11.11
C GLU A 52 6.74 -2.11 9.79
N LEU A 53 6.46 -1.06 9.04
CA LEU A 53 7.14 -0.80 7.78
C LEU A 53 8.38 0.05 8.05
N ARG A 54 9.57 -0.54 7.88
CA ARG A 54 10.87 0.12 8.11
C ARG A 54 10.90 1.54 7.50
N GLY A 55 11.07 2.57 8.33
CA GLY A 55 11.19 3.96 7.86
C GLY A 55 9.85 4.69 7.68
N LEU A 56 8.75 4.07 8.07
CA LEU A 56 7.49 4.76 8.33
C LEU A 56 7.18 4.68 9.85
N PRO A 57 6.69 5.77 10.44
CA PRO A 57 6.34 5.78 11.85
C PRO A 57 5.03 5.04 12.09
N GLY A 58 5.03 4.11 13.04
CA GLY A 58 3.83 3.43 13.53
C GLY A 58 3.54 2.11 12.83
N LEU A 59 2.36 1.57 13.14
CA LEU A 59 1.84 0.32 12.61
C LEU A 59 1.00 0.59 11.35
N HIS A 60 1.26 -0.18 10.30
CA HIS A 60 0.55 -0.06 9.03
C HIS A 60 -0.27 -1.31 8.78
N ARG A 61 -1.59 -1.14 8.69
CA ARG A 61 -2.49 -2.26 8.37
C ARG A 61 -2.46 -2.55 6.88
N LEU A 62 -2.23 -3.82 6.54
CA LEU A 62 -2.11 -4.30 5.16
C LEU A 62 -3.26 -5.23 4.81
N TYR A 63 -3.63 -5.22 3.54
CA TYR A 63 -4.72 -6.03 3.00
C TYR A 63 -4.26 -6.76 1.75
N ALA A 64 -4.67 -8.01 1.60
CA ALA A 64 -4.46 -8.79 0.39
C ALA A 64 -5.67 -8.64 -0.54
N VAL A 65 -5.45 -8.39 -1.81
CA VAL A 65 -6.52 -8.41 -2.81
C VAL A 65 -6.85 -9.86 -3.14
N ARG A 66 -8.12 -10.24 -2.99
CA ARG A 66 -8.68 -11.51 -3.43
C ARG A 66 -9.39 -11.27 -4.76
N ALA A 67 -8.99 -12.03 -5.78
CA ALA A 67 -9.68 -12.13 -7.07
C ALA A 67 -10.89 -13.06 -6.94
#